data_AF-A0A3G1AZY6-F1
#
_entry.id   AF-A0A3G1AZY6-F1
#
_cell.length_a   1.000
_cell.length_b   1.000
_cell.length_c   1.000
_cell.angle_alpha   90.00
_cell.angle_beta   90.00
_cell.angle_gamma   90.00
#
_symmetry.space_group_name_H-M   'P 1'
#
loop_
_entity.id
_entity.type
_entity.pdbx_description
1 polymer ?
#
loop_
_entity_poly.entity_id
_entity_poly.type
_entity_poly.pdbx_seq_one_letter_code
_entity_poly.pdbx_strand_id
1 'polypeptide(L)'
;MNISPDAGTFFVAFLIGLFATLIMTLVEIPVWRRFGLRGVLEWHENQVLSTKLFRLDESNLHVKGIFFLHFANGGLGGVGFALALMVFSFATNIIFAGIAYGVFLWLVTLVPIHKPITGITPWRHPDGAMPMITSLIGHLVYGVITGYVFTIT
;
A
#
# COMPACT_ATOMS: atom_id res chain seq x y z
N MET A 1 11.23 -0.08 -21.07
CA MET A 1 12.12 0.92 -20.43
C MET A 1 13.29 0.16 -19.83
N ASN A 2 14.54 0.54 -20.14
CA ASN A 2 15.70 -0.09 -19.51
C ASN A 2 15.99 0.64 -18.20
N ILE A 3 15.52 0.07 -17.09
CA ILE A 3 15.78 0.61 -15.75
C ILE A 3 17.09 0.03 -15.23
N SER A 4 18.05 0.88 -14.84
CA SER A 4 19.32 0.44 -14.27
C SER A 4 19.17 0.08 -12.78
N PRO A 5 19.79 -1.02 -12.30
CA PRO A 5 19.72 -1.41 -10.90
C PRO A 5 20.74 -0.64 -10.05
N ASP A 6 20.64 0.68 -10.03
CA ASP A 6 21.51 1.56 -9.25
C ASP A 6 20.77 2.26 -8.10
N ALA A 7 21.55 2.79 -7.15
CA ALA A 7 21.01 3.44 -5.96
C ALA A 7 20.14 4.67 -6.27
N GLY A 8 20.47 5.41 -7.33
CA GLY A 8 19.69 6.58 -7.77
C GLY A 8 18.30 6.17 -8.23
N THR A 9 18.22 5.12 -9.04
CA THR A 9 16.95 4.54 -9.50
C THR A 9 16.10 4.07 -8.32
N PHE A 10 16.65 3.31 -7.38
CA PHE A 10 15.87 2.83 -6.22
C PHE A 10 15.44 3.97 -5.29
N PHE A 11 16.26 5.01 -5.14
CA PHE A 11 15.88 6.20 -4.38
C PHE A 11 14.71 6.93 -5.04
N VAL A 12 14.75 7.15 -6.36
CA VAL A 12 13.64 7.75 -7.11
C VAL A 12 12.38 6.88 -7.01
N ALA A 13 12.50 5.57 -7.20
CA ALA A 13 11.40 4.62 -7.06
C ALA A 13 10.74 4.68 -5.66
N PHE A 14 11.56 4.80 -4.62
CA PHE A 14 11.09 4.98 -3.25
C PHE A 14 10.29 6.28 -3.09
N LEU A 15 10.79 7.40 -3.62
CA LEU A 15 10.07 8.68 -3.59
C LEU A 15 8.74 8.62 -4.36
N ILE A 16 8.70 7.93 -5.50
CA ILE A 16 7.46 7.71 -6.26
C ILE A 16 6.45 6.92 -5.41
N GLY A 17 6.91 5.86 -4.73
CA GLY A 17 6.07 5.08 -3.82
C GLY A 17 5.51 5.93 -2.67
N LEU A 18 6.34 6.77 -2.03
CA LEU A 18 5.88 7.70 -1.00
C LEU A 18 4.80 8.66 -1.51
N PHE A 19 4.99 9.20 -2.72
CA PHE A 19 4.02 10.10 -3.33
C PHE A 19 2.70 9.37 -3.67
N ALA A 20 2.77 8.17 -4.24
CA ALA A 20 1.58 7.35 -4.49
C ALA A 20 0.82 7.01 -3.21
N THR A 21 1.54 6.71 -2.11
CA THR A 21 0.93 6.48 -0.80
C THR A 21 0.27 7.73 -0.22
N LEU A 22 0.85 8.92 -0.42
CA LEU A 22 0.20 10.17 -0.03
C LEU A 22 -1.17 10.31 -0.72
N ILE A 23 -1.25 10.05 -2.03
CA ILE A 23 -2.50 10.13 -2.78
C ILE A 23 -3.50 9.06 -2.32
N MET A 24 -3.03 7.82 -2.12
CA MET A 24 -3.84 6.72 -1.55
C MET A 24 -4.41 7.11 -0.18
N THR A 25 -3.60 7.65 0.72
CA THR A 25 -4.02 8.14 2.04
C THR A 25 -5.15 9.17 1.92
N LEU A 26 -5.06 10.12 0.97
CA LEU A 26 -6.11 11.12 0.77
C LEU A 26 -7.46 10.49 0.38
N VAL A 27 -7.43 9.42 -0.42
CA VAL A 27 -8.62 8.64 -0.81
C VAL A 27 -9.19 7.83 0.34
N GLU A 28 -8.35 7.38 1.28
CA GLU A 28 -8.74 6.57 2.44
C GLU A 28 -9.32 7.40 3.60
N ILE A 29 -8.92 8.67 3.76
CA ILE A 29 -9.39 9.56 4.84
C ILE A 29 -10.93 9.60 4.96
N PRO A 30 -11.72 9.77 3.87
CA PRO A 30 -13.18 9.75 3.97
C PRO A 30 -13.74 8.44 4.52
N VAL A 31 -13.12 7.30 4.17
CA VAL A 31 -13.54 5.98 4.65
C VAL A 31 -13.20 5.83 6.12
N TRP A 32 -11.98 6.21 6.52
CA TRP A 32 -11.59 6.21 7.94
C TRP A 32 -12.50 7.09 8.79
N ARG A 33 -12.86 8.29 8.31
CA ARG A 33 -13.80 9.19 9.01
C ARG A 33 -15.18 8.57 9.20
N ARG A 34 -15.63 7.71 8.27
CA ARG A 34 -16.97 7.11 8.29
C ARG A 34 -17.03 5.77 9.03
N PHE A 35 -16.01 4.94 8.89
CA PHE A 35 -16.02 3.54 9.36
C PHE A 35 -14.94 3.26 10.41
N GLY A 36 -14.17 4.28 10.79
CA GLY A 36 -13.06 4.14 11.73
C GLY A 36 -11.91 3.31 11.15
N LEU A 37 -11.04 2.85 12.05
CA LEU A 37 -9.79 2.19 11.68
C LEU A 37 -10.00 0.89 10.89
N ARG A 38 -11.02 0.11 11.23
CA ARG A 38 -11.35 -1.14 10.53
C ARG A 38 -11.87 -0.92 9.10
N GLY A 39 -12.28 0.30 8.77
CA GLY A 39 -12.66 0.69 7.41
C GLY A 39 -11.47 0.77 6.44
N VAL A 40 -10.24 0.89 6.95
CA VAL A 40 -9.01 0.96 6.16
C VAL A 40 -8.05 -0.12 6.65
N LEU A 41 -8.05 -1.26 5.95
CA LEU A 41 -7.41 -2.49 6.42
C LEU A 41 -5.90 -2.30 6.66
N GLU A 42 -5.24 -1.55 5.80
CA GLU A 42 -3.82 -1.21 5.86
C GLU A 42 -3.50 -0.39 7.11
N TRP A 43 -4.38 0.53 7.50
CA TRP A 43 -4.18 1.35 8.70
C TRP A 43 -4.44 0.53 9.97
N HIS A 44 -5.41 -0.38 9.92
CA HIS A 44 -5.67 -1.33 11.00
C HIS A 44 -4.48 -2.28 11.21
N GLU A 45 -3.92 -2.83 10.13
CA GLU A 45 -2.69 -3.63 10.18
C GLU A 45 -1.54 -2.84 10.80
N ASN A 46 -1.32 -1.61 10.33
CA ASN A 46 -0.23 -0.77 10.82
C ASN A 46 -0.41 -0.36 12.28
N GLN A 47 -1.64 -0.15 12.76
CA GLN A 47 -1.92 0.05 14.18
C GLN A 47 -1.50 -1.18 14.99
N VAL A 48 -1.94 -2.38 14.59
CA VAL A 48 -1.65 -3.63 15.31
C VAL A 48 -0.16 -3.98 15.26
N LEU A 49 0.52 -3.72 14.13
CA LEU A 49 1.97 -3.86 14.03
C LEU A 49 2.69 -2.86 14.91
N SER A 50 2.28 -1.60 14.91
CA SER A 50 2.92 -0.55 15.72
C SER A 50 2.78 -0.83 17.21
N THR A 51 1.61 -1.27 17.68
CA THR A 51 1.41 -1.63 19.09
C THR A 51 2.32 -2.78 19.49
N LYS A 52 2.43 -3.82 18.67
CA LYS A 52 3.30 -4.98 18.92
C LYS A 52 4.79 -4.63 18.87
N LEU A 53 5.22 -3.92 17.83
CA LEU A 53 6.64 -3.61 17.58
C LEU A 53 7.20 -2.66 18.64
N PHE A 54 6.41 -1.67 19.05
CA PHE A 54 6.82 -0.63 20.00
C PHE A 54 6.27 -0.84 21.42
N ARG A 55 5.60 -1.97 21.68
CA ARG A 55 4.98 -2.32 22.97
C ARG A 55 4.07 -1.21 23.52
N LEU A 56 3.24 -0.66 22.65
CA LEU A 56 2.32 0.44 22.97
C LEU A 56 0.99 -0.10 23.46
N ASP A 57 0.27 0.73 24.22
CA ASP A 57 -1.07 0.43 24.70
C ASP A 57 -2.07 0.24 23.55
N GLU A 58 -2.73 -0.91 23.49
CA GLU A 58 -3.69 -1.27 22.43
C GLU A 58 -4.98 -0.42 22.46
N SER A 59 -5.31 0.20 23.60
CA SER A 59 -6.49 1.05 23.73
C SER A 59 -6.37 2.41 23.03
N ASN A 60 -5.12 2.82 22.72
CA ASN A 60 -4.82 4.12 22.13
C ASN A 60 -4.61 4.02 20.61
N LEU A 61 -5.04 5.05 19.88
CA LEU A 61 -4.75 5.18 18.45
C LEU A 61 -3.34 5.74 18.23
N HIS A 62 -2.46 4.95 17.59
CA HIS A 62 -1.06 5.30 17.37
C HIS A 62 -0.83 5.86 15.97
N VAL A 63 -1.40 7.02 15.70
CA VAL A 63 -1.36 7.70 14.39
C VAL A 63 0.05 7.78 13.80
N LYS A 64 1.07 8.08 14.62
CA LYS A 64 2.47 8.14 14.17
C LYS A 64 2.97 6.80 13.66
N GLY A 65 2.66 5.71 14.36
CA GLY A 65 3.04 4.36 13.95
C GLY A 65 2.29 3.91 12.69
N ILE A 66 0.97 4.19 12.63
CA ILE A 66 0.13 3.90 11.47
C ILE A 66 0.74 4.52 10.21
N PHE A 67 0.99 5.82 10.22
CA PHE A 67 1.48 6.52 9.03
C PHE A 67 2.97 6.25 8.77
N PHE A 68 3.80 6.06 9.79
CA PHE A 68 5.19 5.63 9.57
C PHE A 68 5.26 4.33 8.77
N LEU A 69 4.52 3.29 9.21
CA LEU A 69 4.49 2.01 8.50
C LEU A 69 3.79 2.12 7.14
N HIS A 70 2.74 2.93 7.02
CA HIS A 70 2.03 3.12 5.75
C HIS A 70 2.95 3.70 4.67
N PHE A 71 3.68 4.77 5.01
CA PHE A 71 4.63 5.39 4.09
C PHE A 71 5.88 4.51 3.88
N ALA A 72 6.38 3.81 4.90
CA ALA A 72 7.49 2.88 4.71
C ALA A 72 7.14 1.75 3.73
N ASN A 73 5.97 1.12 3.90
CA ASN A 73 5.47 0.07 3.01
C ASN A 73 5.22 0.64 1.61
N GLY A 74 4.66 1.85 1.52
CA GLY A 74 4.48 2.58 0.27
C GLY A 74 5.76 2.82 -0.50
N GLY A 75 6.76 3.43 0.13
CA GLY A 75 8.06 3.67 -0.48
C GLY A 75 8.74 2.38 -0.94
N LEU A 76 8.73 1.33 -0.10
CA LEU A 76 9.25 0.02 -0.48
C LEU A 76 8.44 -0.62 -1.62
N GLY A 77 7.13 -0.39 -1.67
CA GLY A 77 6.26 -0.79 -2.77
C GLY A 77 6.69 -0.15 -4.10
N GLY A 78 7.14 1.10 -4.10
CA GLY A 78 7.67 1.78 -5.28
C GLY A 78 8.97 1.16 -5.78
N VAL A 79 9.88 0.82 -4.86
CA VAL A 79 11.10 0.05 -5.16
C VAL A 79 10.75 -1.33 -5.75
N GLY A 80 9.77 -2.03 -5.15
CA GLY A 80 9.27 -3.30 -5.67
C GLY A 80 8.71 -3.20 -7.08
N PHE A 81 8.06 -2.08 -7.43
CA PHE A 81 7.59 -1.84 -8.80
C PHE A 81 8.75 -1.66 -9.79
N ALA A 82 9.79 -0.89 -9.42
CA ALA A 82 10.98 -0.76 -10.26
C ALA A 82 11.63 -2.13 -10.53
N LEU A 83 11.77 -2.96 -9.50
CA LEU A 83 12.28 -4.33 -9.64
C LEU A 83 11.39 -5.18 -10.55
N ALA A 84 10.06 -5.06 -10.41
CA ALA A 84 9.12 -5.76 -11.29
C ALA A 84 9.29 -5.35 -12.76
N LEU A 85 9.48 -4.06 -13.06
CA LEU A 85 9.74 -3.59 -14.42
C LEU A 85 11.08 -4.07 -14.99
N MET A 86 12.10 -4.27 -14.15
CA MET A 86 13.38 -4.87 -14.57
C MET A 86 13.22 -6.35 -14.95
N VAL A 87 12.45 -7.10 -14.15
CA VAL A 87 12.18 -8.54 -14.39
C VAL A 87 11.25 -8.74 -15.58
N PHE A 88 10.19 -7.93 -15.68
CA PHE A 88 9.16 -7.97 -16.71
C PHE A 88 9.35 -6.84 -17.73
N SER A 89 10.55 -6.73 -18.29
CA SER A 89 10.96 -5.63 -19.19
C SER A 89 10.16 -5.53 -20.49
N PHE A 90 9.34 -6.54 -20.81
CA PHE A 90 8.41 -6.55 -21.95
C PHE A 90 7.10 -5.78 -21.69
N ALA A 91 6.87 -5.27 -20.47
CA ALA A 91 5.71 -4.43 -20.17
C ALA A 91 5.80 -3.10 -20.93
N THR A 92 5.07 -2.98 -22.04
CA THR A 92 5.11 -1.79 -22.91
C THR A 92 4.23 -0.63 -22.41
N ASN A 93 3.22 -0.92 -21.59
CA ASN A 93 2.35 0.08 -20.97
C ASN A 93 2.57 0.11 -19.45
N ILE A 94 3.37 1.07 -18.99
CA ILE A 94 3.79 1.20 -17.58
C ILE A 94 2.60 1.49 -16.66
N ILE A 95 1.59 2.24 -17.12
CA ILE A 95 0.37 2.51 -16.34
C ILE A 95 -0.40 1.21 -16.11
N PHE A 96 -0.56 0.39 -17.15
CA PHE A 96 -1.23 -0.92 -17.00
C PHE A 96 -0.43 -1.86 -16.09
N ALA A 97 0.91 -1.86 -16.21
CA ALA A 97 1.78 -2.58 -15.29
C ALA A 97 1.60 -2.10 -13.84
N GLY A 98 1.46 -0.79 -13.62
CA GLY A 98 1.17 -0.19 -12.33
C GLY A 98 -0.18 -0.63 -11.75
N ILE A 99 -1.24 -0.68 -12.56
CA ILE A 99 -2.55 -1.20 -12.14
C ILE A 99 -2.45 -2.68 -11.74
N ALA A 100 -1.83 -3.51 -12.57
CA ALA A 100 -1.62 -4.92 -12.29
C ALA A 100 -0.80 -5.11 -11.00
N TYR A 101 0.22 -4.28 -10.80
CA TYR A 101 1.02 -4.27 -9.59
C TYR A 101 0.22 -3.82 -8.35
N GLY A 102 -0.67 -2.84 -8.48
CA GLY A 102 -1.61 -2.45 -7.42
C GLY A 102 -2.52 -3.61 -7.01
N VAL A 103 -3.09 -4.34 -7.98
CA VAL A 103 -3.88 -5.55 -7.69
C VAL A 103 -3.02 -6.63 -7.02
N PHE A 104 -1.78 -6.82 -7.46
CA PHE A 104 -0.84 -7.75 -6.83
C PHE A 104 -0.57 -7.37 -5.37
N LEU A 105 -0.24 -6.10 -5.09
CA LEU A 105 -0.03 -5.61 -3.73
C LEU A 105 -1.27 -5.81 -2.88
N TRP A 106 -2.47 -5.50 -3.40
CA TRP A 106 -3.73 -5.74 -2.71
C TRP A 106 -3.91 -7.22 -2.32
N LEU A 107 -3.65 -8.15 -3.24
CA LEU A 107 -3.73 -9.58 -2.96
C LEU A 107 -2.72 -10.02 -1.90
N VAL A 108 -1.48 -9.51 -1.97
CA VAL A 108 -0.42 -9.82 -0.99
C VAL A 108 -0.75 -9.22 0.39
N THR A 109 -1.31 -8.02 0.45
CA THR A 109 -1.74 -7.41 1.71
C THR A 109 -2.91 -8.19 2.33
N LEU A 110 -3.92 -8.56 1.54
CA LEU A 110 -5.10 -9.22 2.09
C LEU A 110 -4.92 -10.70 2.40
N VAL A 111 -4.28 -11.47 1.51
CA VAL A 111 -4.29 -12.94 1.59
C VAL A 111 -3.32 -13.45 2.65
N PRO A 112 -2.00 -13.23 2.53
CA PRO A 112 -1.04 -13.71 3.51
C PRO A 112 -0.82 -12.76 4.70
N ILE A 113 -1.12 -11.45 4.61
CA ILE A 113 -0.68 -10.47 5.63
C ILE A 113 -1.78 -10.09 6.63
N HIS A 114 -2.98 -9.74 6.15
CA HIS A 114 -4.03 -9.17 7.00
C HIS A 114 -4.42 -10.08 8.18
N LYS A 115 -4.83 -11.31 7.91
CA LYS A 115 -5.34 -12.23 8.94
C LYS A 115 -4.28 -12.58 10.00
N PRO A 116 -3.02 -12.89 9.65
CA PRO A 116 -1.98 -13.12 10.66
C PRO A 116 -1.69 -11.92 11.56
N ILE A 117 -1.83 -10.69 11.05
CA ILE A 117 -1.59 -9.47 11.84
C ILE A 117 -2.77 -9.16 12.75
N THR A 118 -3.98 -9.05 12.17
CA THR A 118 -5.17 -8.49 12.83
C THR A 118 -6.07 -9.56 13.45
N GLY A 119 -5.90 -10.83 13.08
CA GLY A 119 -6.81 -11.92 13.45
C GLY A 119 -8.13 -11.93 12.68
N ILE A 120 -8.39 -10.94 11.83
CA ILE A 120 -9.64 -10.81 11.08
C ILE A 120 -9.46 -11.42 9.68
N THR A 121 -10.46 -12.17 9.20
CA THR A 121 -10.44 -12.67 7.81
C THR A 121 -11.05 -11.61 6.89
N PRO A 122 -10.34 -11.12 5.86
CA PRO A 122 -10.88 -10.08 4.96
C PRO A 122 -12.22 -10.49 4.32
N TRP A 123 -12.30 -11.73 3.82
CA TRP A 123 -13.48 -12.28 3.13
C TRP A 123 -14.74 -12.39 3.99
N ARG A 124 -14.59 -12.36 5.31
CA ARG A 124 -15.68 -12.45 6.30
C ARG A 124 -15.50 -11.35 7.34
N HIS A 125 -15.14 -10.16 6.88
CA HIS A 125 -14.87 -9.04 7.75
C HIS A 125 -16.15 -8.63 8.52
N PRO A 126 -16.08 -8.35 9.84
CA PRO A 126 -17.25 -8.01 10.65
C PRO A 126 -18.06 -6.82 10.10
N ASP A 127 -17.36 -5.87 9.49
CA ASP A 127 -17.94 -4.64 8.91
C ASP A 127 -18.38 -4.83 7.44
N GLY A 128 -18.53 -6.07 6.97
CA GLY A 128 -18.93 -6.41 5.61
C GLY A 128 -17.82 -6.24 4.58
N ALA A 129 -18.18 -6.12 3.29
CA ALA A 129 -17.21 -6.07 2.19
C ALA A 129 -16.50 -4.71 2.01
N MET A 130 -17.01 -3.65 2.64
CA MET A 130 -16.52 -2.29 2.41
C MET A 130 -15.02 -2.10 2.67
N PRO A 131 -14.43 -2.61 3.77
CA PRO A 131 -13.00 -2.47 4.01
C PRO A 131 -12.12 -3.08 2.91
N MET A 132 -12.53 -4.23 2.36
CA MET A 132 -11.82 -4.84 1.23
C MET A 132 -11.94 -4.02 -0.05
N ILE A 133 -13.13 -3.47 -0.32
CA ILE A 133 -13.37 -2.64 -1.50
C ILE A 133 -12.54 -1.36 -1.40
N THR A 134 -12.51 -0.71 -0.24
CA THR A 134 -11.67 0.46 0.01
C THR A 134 -10.20 0.13 -0.17
N SER A 135 -9.74 -0.98 0.41
CA SER A 135 -8.37 -1.49 0.25
C SER A 135 -8.01 -1.69 -1.23
N LEU A 136 -8.90 -2.28 -2.04
CA LEU A 136 -8.69 -2.46 -3.48
C LEU A 136 -8.61 -1.10 -4.20
N ILE A 137 -9.53 -0.17 -3.92
CA ILE A 137 -9.53 1.17 -4.51
C ILE A 137 -8.22 1.89 -4.17
N GLY A 138 -7.78 1.85 -2.92
CA GLY A 138 -6.53 2.46 -2.47
C GLY A 138 -5.32 1.91 -3.24
N HIS A 139 -5.23 0.59 -3.37
CA HIS A 139 -4.16 -0.06 -4.11
C HIS A 139 -4.21 0.19 -5.63
N LEU A 140 -5.40 0.31 -6.23
CA LEU A 140 -5.54 0.72 -7.63
C LEU A 140 -5.08 2.16 -7.83
N VAL A 141 -5.45 3.07 -6.93
CA VAL A 141 -4.95 4.46 -6.94
C VAL A 141 -3.43 4.47 -6.82
N TYR A 142 -2.88 3.75 -5.85
CA TYR A 142 -1.44 3.60 -5.68
C TYR A 142 -0.75 3.10 -6.97
N GLY A 143 -1.28 2.05 -7.58
CA GLY A 143 -0.75 1.45 -8.81
C GLY A 143 -0.80 2.40 -10.01
N VAL A 144 -1.93 3.09 -10.22
CA VAL A 144 -2.10 4.09 -11.29
C VAL A 144 -1.12 5.24 -11.11
N ILE A 145 -1.02 5.82 -9.90
CA ILE A 145 -0.11 6.94 -9.63
C ILE A 145 1.33 6.51 -9.80
N THR A 146 1.72 5.35 -9.26
CA THR A 146 3.07 4.81 -9.42
C THR A 146 3.42 4.64 -10.91
N GLY A 147 2.58 3.93 -11.67
CA GLY A 147 2.81 3.69 -13.09
C GLY A 147 2.84 4.98 -13.92
N TYR A 148 1.95 5.94 -13.62
CA TYR A 148 1.92 7.24 -14.28
C TYR A 148 3.21 8.04 -14.02
N VAL A 149 3.62 8.17 -12.76
CA VAL A 149 4.83 8.95 -12.40
C VAL A 149 6.08 8.30 -12.99
N PHE A 150 6.20 6.96 -12.97
CA PHE A 150 7.28 6.24 -13.65
C PHE A 150 7.29 6.45 -15.17
N THR A 151 6.15 6.74 -15.80
CA THR A 151 6.10 6.98 -17.24
C THR A 151 6.70 8.34 -17.62
N ILE A 152 6.65 9.32 -16.71
CA ILE A 152 7.08 10.70 -16.94
C ILE A 152 8.38 11.06 -16.22
N THR A 153 9.03 10.09 -15.57
CA THR A 153 10.34 10.23 -14.91
C THR A 153 11.40 9.54 -15.76
#